data_AF-A0A956AQZ1-F1
#
_entry.id   AF-A0A956AQZ1-F1
#
_cell.length_a   1.000
_cell.length_b   1.000
_cell.length_c   1.000
_cell.angle_alpha   90.00
_cell.angle_beta   90.00
_cell.angle_gamma   90.00
#
_symmetry.space_group_name_H-M   'P 1'
#
loop_
_entity.id
_entity.type
_entity.pdbx_description
1 polymer ?
#
loop_
_entity_poly.entity_id
_entity_poly.type
_entity_poly.pdbx_seq_one_letter_code
_entity_poly.pdbx_strand_id
1 'polypeptide(L)'
;MIRMWSPGARELLAAAVAMVVGLTLLACSDAETRPRCAQCGMYADSAPAWAAAATGPEGATLRFDSPKCLFRYAAAQGPERVRALRLTEYYTQAERPAEALLYVRGSDLMSPMGADLVPIEGREAAEGFARDHGGEVLTRGQVTSAVLSALE
;
A
#
# COMPACT_ATOMS: atom_id res chain seq x y z
N MET A 1 -26.79 -42.46 49.25
CA MET A 1 -25.37 -42.06 49.07
C MET A 1 -25.33 -40.86 48.13
N ILE A 2 -25.38 -39.65 48.66
CA ILE A 2 -25.27 -38.41 47.88
C ILE A 2 -24.01 -37.72 48.39
N ARG A 3 -22.97 -37.67 47.55
CA ARG A 3 -21.69 -37.01 47.86
C ARG A 3 -21.96 -35.49 47.94
N MET A 4 -22.12 -34.97 49.15
CA MET A 4 -22.16 -33.54 49.43
C MET A 4 -20.81 -32.93 49.04
N TRP A 5 -20.81 -32.09 47.99
CA TRP A 5 -19.67 -31.24 47.66
C TRP A 5 -19.54 -30.13 48.70
N SER A 6 -18.32 -29.92 49.22
CA SER A 6 -18.02 -28.84 50.16
C SER A 6 -18.15 -27.48 49.48
N PRO A 7 -18.58 -26.42 50.20
CA PRO A 7 -18.83 -25.10 49.62
C PRO A 7 -17.60 -24.50 48.91
N GLY A 8 -16.38 -24.82 49.35
CA GLY A 8 -15.14 -24.36 48.72
C GLY A 8 -14.89 -24.92 47.31
N ALA A 9 -15.40 -26.12 46.98
CA ALA A 9 -15.21 -26.69 45.64
C ALA A 9 -16.03 -25.93 44.58
N ARG A 10 -17.18 -25.36 44.95
CA ARG A 10 -18.05 -24.61 44.04
C ARG A 10 -17.49 -23.22 43.72
N GLU A 11 -16.84 -22.57 44.69
CA GLU A 11 -16.21 -21.26 44.48
C GLU A 11 -14.92 -21.36 43.67
N LEU A 12 -14.12 -22.43 43.88
CA LEU A 12 -12.92 -22.68 43.09
C LEU A 12 -13.24 -23.02 41.63
N LEU A 13 -14.32 -23.78 41.37
CA LEU A 13 -14.79 -24.02 40.00
C LEU A 13 -15.37 -22.76 39.36
N ALA A 14 -16.13 -21.94 40.10
CA ALA A 14 -16.68 -20.69 39.57
C ALA A 14 -15.56 -19.69 39.22
N ALA A 15 -14.53 -19.58 40.06
CA ALA A 15 -13.35 -18.76 39.80
C ALA A 15 -12.53 -19.27 38.60
N ALA A 16 -12.36 -20.58 38.48
CA ALA A 16 -11.67 -21.19 37.34
C ALA A 16 -12.44 -20.99 36.02
N VAL A 17 -13.77 -21.12 36.01
CA VAL A 17 -14.60 -20.86 34.84
C VAL A 17 -14.60 -19.37 34.46
N ALA A 18 -14.67 -18.47 35.42
CA ALA A 18 -14.58 -17.02 35.18
C ALA A 18 -13.21 -16.59 34.62
N MET A 19 -12.12 -17.24 35.07
CA MET A 19 -10.77 -16.99 34.56
C MET A 19 -10.57 -17.52 33.14
N VAL A 20 -11.15 -18.68 32.79
CA VAL A 20 -11.12 -19.22 31.42
C VAL A 20 -11.97 -18.40 30.46
N VAL A 21 -13.15 -17.92 30.88
CA VAL A 21 -14.02 -17.04 30.06
C VAL A 21 -13.43 -15.62 29.92
N GLY A 22 -12.75 -15.11 30.95
CA GLY A 22 -12.03 -13.83 30.88
C GLY A 22 -10.81 -13.87 29.95
N LEU A 23 -10.13 -15.01 29.87
CA LEU A 23 -8.96 -15.19 29.00
C LEU A 23 -9.34 -15.37 27.52
N THR A 24 -10.53 -15.88 27.20
CA THR A 24 -11.01 -16.01 25.81
C THR A 24 -11.56 -14.70 25.23
N LEU A 25 -11.94 -13.74 26.06
CA LEU A 25 -12.42 -12.42 25.63
C LEU A 25 -11.29 -11.40 25.32
N LEU A 26 -10.03 -11.73 25.63
CA LEU A 26 -8.85 -10.93 25.24
C LEU A 26 -8.37 -11.22 23.80
N ALA A 27 -8.94 -12.23 23.13
CA ALA A 27 -8.78 -12.41 21.69
C ALA A 27 -9.76 -11.52 20.91
N CYS A 28 -9.78 -10.22 21.23
CA CYS A 28 -10.47 -9.22 20.41
C CYS A 28 -9.70 -9.06 19.11
N SER A 29 -10.22 -9.71 18.06
CA SER A 29 -9.95 -9.55 16.64
C SER A 29 -8.91 -8.48 16.24
N ASP A 30 -7.67 -8.90 16.04
CA ASP A 30 -6.85 -8.32 14.98
C ASP A 30 -7.38 -8.88 13.65
N ALA A 31 -8.57 -8.45 13.25
CA ALA A 31 -8.95 -8.55 11.85
C ALA A 31 -8.00 -7.63 11.10
N GLU A 32 -6.92 -8.20 10.55
CA GLU A 32 -5.86 -7.46 9.87
C GLU A 32 -6.50 -6.62 8.75
N THR A 33 -6.68 -5.33 9.02
CA THR A 33 -7.39 -4.44 8.10
C THR A 33 -6.51 -4.27 6.87
N ARG A 34 -6.96 -4.81 5.74
CA ARG A 34 -6.21 -4.70 4.49
C ARG A 34 -5.90 -3.23 4.17
N PRO A 35 -4.67 -2.92 3.71
CA PRO A 35 -4.26 -1.55 3.47
C PRO A 35 -5.11 -0.93 2.37
N ARG A 36 -5.55 0.32 2.59
CA ARG A 36 -6.30 1.09 1.59
C ARG A 36 -5.40 2.15 0.96
N CYS A 37 -5.63 2.39 -0.33
CA CYS A 37 -5.00 3.45 -1.09
C CYS A 37 -5.46 4.80 -0.53
N ALA A 38 -4.52 5.66 -0.15
CA ALA A 38 -4.82 6.97 0.42
C ALA A 38 -5.48 7.95 -0.58
N GLN A 39 -5.44 7.64 -1.88
CA GLN A 39 -6.02 8.46 -2.95
C GLN A 39 -7.45 8.02 -3.33
N CYS A 40 -7.65 6.73 -3.66
CA CYS A 40 -8.93 6.22 -4.20
C CYS A 40 -9.73 5.37 -3.20
N GLY A 41 -9.14 4.97 -2.07
CA GLY A 41 -9.77 4.11 -1.06
C GLY A 41 -9.86 2.62 -1.41
N MET A 42 -9.44 2.21 -2.62
CA MET A 42 -9.33 0.81 -3.01
C MET A 42 -8.23 0.08 -2.23
N TYR A 43 -8.16 -1.25 -2.32
CA TYR A 43 -7.14 -2.03 -1.63
C TYR A 43 -5.76 -1.84 -2.28
N ALA A 44 -4.81 -1.31 -1.51
CA ALA A 44 -3.47 -0.96 -1.99
C ALA A 44 -2.60 -2.20 -2.30
N ASP A 45 -2.94 -3.34 -1.73
CA ASP A 45 -2.27 -4.63 -1.91
C ASP A 45 -2.87 -5.48 -3.05
N SER A 46 -3.85 -4.95 -3.79
CA SER A 46 -4.53 -5.69 -4.85
C SER A 46 -3.66 -6.01 -6.07
N ALA A 47 -2.65 -5.18 -6.35
CA ALA A 47 -1.67 -5.40 -7.42
C ALA A 47 -0.26 -4.99 -6.95
N PRO A 48 0.47 -5.88 -6.26
CA PRO A 48 1.78 -5.58 -5.69
C PRO A 48 2.81 -5.02 -6.69
N ALA A 49 2.72 -5.41 -7.96
CA ALA A 49 3.58 -4.92 -9.04
C ALA A 49 3.42 -3.41 -9.33
N TRP A 50 2.29 -2.82 -8.95
CA TRP A 50 1.98 -1.40 -9.09
C TRP A 50 2.01 -0.64 -7.76
N ALA A 51 2.29 -1.35 -6.65
CA ALA A 51 2.23 -0.77 -5.34
C ALA A 51 3.19 0.42 -5.21
N ALA A 52 2.74 1.43 -4.49
CA ALA A 52 3.54 2.59 -4.19
C ALA A 52 3.28 3.05 -2.75
N ALA A 53 4.23 3.78 -2.19
CA ALA A 53 4.19 4.23 -0.81
C ALA A 53 4.81 5.63 -0.65
N ALA A 54 4.41 6.29 0.42
CA ALA A 54 5.06 7.52 0.87
C ALA A 54 5.00 7.62 2.39
N THR A 55 5.80 8.54 2.93
CA THR A 55 5.70 8.94 4.33
C THR A 55 4.82 10.18 4.42
N GLY A 56 3.72 10.06 5.16
CA GLY A 56 2.79 11.13 5.48
C GLY A 56 3.18 11.91 6.74
N PRO A 57 2.25 12.75 7.25
CA PRO A 57 2.42 13.47 8.51
C PRO A 57 2.75 12.52 9.67
N GLU A 58 3.55 12.99 10.62
CA GLU A 58 3.93 12.24 11.83
C GLU A 58 4.63 10.89 11.54
N GLY A 59 5.12 10.69 10.31
CA GLY A 59 5.80 9.45 9.92
C GLY A 59 4.85 8.32 9.50
N ALA A 60 3.55 8.60 9.36
CA ALA A 60 2.57 7.61 8.90
C ALA A 60 2.98 7.03 7.53
N THR A 61 2.80 5.73 7.35
CA THR A 61 3.03 5.11 6.04
C THR A 61 1.75 5.16 5.22
N LEU A 62 1.79 5.92 4.12
CA LEU A 62 0.72 5.97 3.14
C LEU A 62 0.97 4.90 2.09
N ARG A 63 -0.10 4.18 1.70
CA ARG A 63 -0.07 3.14 0.67
C ARG A 63 -0.91 3.56 -0.52
N PHE A 64 -0.52 3.09 -1.70
CA PHE A 64 -1.19 3.36 -2.96
C PHE A 64 -1.18 2.09 -3.81
N ASP A 65 -2.28 1.89 -4.53
CA ASP A 65 -2.47 0.78 -5.48
C ASP A 65 -1.83 1.04 -6.85
N SER A 66 -1.33 2.26 -7.08
CA SER A 66 -0.72 2.65 -8.35
C SER A 66 0.22 3.87 -8.23
N PRO A 67 1.18 4.01 -9.17
CA PRO A 67 2.02 5.21 -9.31
C PRO A 67 1.21 6.49 -9.53
N LYS A 68 0.20 6.47 -10.41
CA LYS A 68 -0.71 7.61 -10.66
C LYS A 68 -1.41 8.08 -9.40
N CYS A 69 -1.93 7.17 -8.57
CA CYS A 69 -2.54 7.51 -7.30
C CYS A 69 -1.56 8.21 -6.35
N LEU A 70 -0.35 7.66 -6.20
CA LEU A 70 0.71 8.27 -5.38
C LEU A 70 1.01 9.71 -5.83
N PHE A 71 1.25 9.91 -7.13
CA PHE A 71 1.65 11.23 -7.63
C PHE A 71 0.51 12.26 -7.57
N ARG A 72 -0.73 11.85 -7.84
CA ARG A 72 -1.91 12.73 -7.67
C ARG A 72 -2.06 13.16 -6.22
N TYR A 73 -1.91 12.21 -5.28
CA TYR A 73 -1.99 12.52 -3.85
C TYR A 73 -0.87 13.46 -3.42
N ALA A 74 0.39 13.15 -3.77
CA ALA A 74 1.53 13.98 -3.43
C ALA A 74 1.42 15.40 -4.00
N ALA A 75 0.96 15.55 -5.25
CA ALA A 75 0.73 16.86 -5.87
C ALA A 75 -0.34 17.67 -5.14
N ALA A 76 -1.40 17.03 -4.64
CA ALA A 76 -2.48 17.68 -3.91
C ALA A 76 -2.09 18.08 -2.48
N GLN A 77 -1.29 17.26 -1.79
CA GLN A 77 -0.91 17.51 -0.39
C GLN A 77 0.34 18.39 -0.22
N GLY A 78 1.23 18.39 -1.22
CA GLY A 78 2.50 19.11 -1.17
C GLY A 78 3.62 18.36 -0.41
N PRO A 79 4.89 18.72 -0.68
CA PRO A 79 6.06 18.01 -0.15
C PRO A 79 6.22 18.12 1.37
N GLU A 80 5.63 19.13 2.01
CA GLU A 80 5.63 19.33 3.46
C GLU A 80 4.88 18.21 4.20
N ARG A 81 3.84 17.63 3.56
CA ARG A 81 2.96 16.63 4.17
C ARG A 81 3.23 15.22 3.65
N VAL A 82 3.78 15.09 2.45
CA VAL A 82 4.04 13.80 1.80
C VAL A 82 5.47 13.79 1.27
N ARG A 83 6.29 12.89 1.83
CA ARG A 83 7.72 12.78 1.55
C ARG A 83 8.13 11.33 1.32
N ALA A 84 9.39 11.12 0.90
CA ALA A 84 9.97 9.78 0.70
C ALA A 84 9.08 8.87 -0.16
N LEU A 85 8.74 9.35 -1.36
CA LEU A 85 7.94 8.63 -2.34
C LEU A 85 8.72 7.41 -2.83
N ARG A 86 8.10 6.24 -2.82
CA ARG A 86 8.70 4.99 -3.29
C ARG A 86 7.71 4.21 -4.12
N LEU A 87 8.21 3.54 -5.16
CA LEU A 87 7.42 2.76 -6.10
C LEU A 87 8.06 1.40 -6.33
N THR A 88 7.24 0.40 -6.64
CA THR A 88 7.73 -0.88 -7.16
C THR A 88 8.30 -0.67 -8.56
N GLU A 89 9.59 -0.98 -8.73
CA GLU A 89 10.27 -0.93 -10.02
C GLU A 89 9.87 -2.12 -10.90
N TYR A 90 9.64 -1.87 -12.19
CA TYR A 90 9.00 -2.82 -13.09
C TYR A 90 9.75 -4.15 -13.24
N TYR A 91 11.07 -4.14 -13.46
CA TYR A 91 11.80 -5.36 -13.76
C TYR A 91 12.18 -6.16 -12.52
N THR A 92 12.69 -5.48 -11.50
CA THR A 92 13.21 -6.07 -10.27
C THR A 92 12.11 -6.34 -9.25
N GLN A 93 10.96 -5.68 -9.39
CA GLN A 93 9.87 -5.68 -8.41
C GLN A 93 10.32 -5.19 -7.02
N ALA A 94 11.45 -4.47 -6.96
CA ALA A 94 11.97 -3.88 -5.74
C ALA A 94 11.38 -2.49 -5.52
N GLU A 95 11.17 -2.12 -4.25
CA GLU A 95 10.78 -0.76 -3.89
C GLU A 95 11.97 0.19 -4.09
N ARG A 96 11.80 1.23 -4.88
CA ARG A 96 12.82 2.23 -5.20
C ARG A 96 12.33 3.65 -4.90
N PRO A 97 13.21 4.57 -4.47
CA PRO A 97 12.87 5.99 -4.38
C PRO A 97 12.41 6.54 -5.73
N ALA A 98 11.38 7.38 -5.73
CA ALA A 98 10.84 7.96 -6.96
C ALA A 98 11.89 8.72 -7.78
N GLU A 99 12.85 9.35 -7.12
CA GLU A 99 13.91 10.14 -7.75
C GLU A 99 14.95 9.28 -8.49
N ALA A 100 15.04 7.98 -8.18
CA ALA A 100 15.94 7.04 -8.84
C ALA A 100 15.35 6.43 -10.13
N LEU A 101 14.08 6.74 -10.44
CA LEU A 101 13.33 6.10 -11.50
C LEU A 101 13.04 7.04 -12.67
N LEU A 102 12.87 6.44 -13.84
CA LEU A 102 12.19 7.00 -15.00
C LEU A 102 10.79 6.42 -15.07
N TYR A 103 9.93 7.07 -15.84
CA TYR A 103 8.52 6.71 -15.95
C TYR A 103 8.11 6.61 -17.41
N VAL A 104 7.58 5.47 -17.83
CA VAL A 104 7.02 5.35 -19.17
C VAL A 104 5.52 5.63 -19.11
N ARG A 105 5.09 6.60 -19.90
CA ARG A 105 3.68 6.98 -20.03
C ARG A 105 3.13 6.53 -21.38
N GLY A 106 1.90 6.01 -21.39
CA GLY A 106 1.21 5.65 -22.64
C GLY A 106 1.66 4.33 -23.24
N SER A 107 2.20 3.44 -22.41
CA SER A 107 2.42 2.04 -22.76
C SER A 107 1.10 1.27 -22.83
N ASP A 108 1.16 0.05 -23.34
CA ASP A 108 0.06 -0.92 -23.31
C ASP A 108 -0.20 -1.55 -21.92
N LEU A 109 0.70 -1.36 -20.96
CA LEU A 109 0.51 -1.78 -19.57
C LEU A 109 -0.47 -0.86 -18.82
N MET A 110 -1.36 -1.49 -18.04
CA MET A 110 -2.39 -0.83 -17.23
C MET A 110 -2.25 -1.22 -15.76
N SER A 111 -2.40 -0.24 -14.86
CA SER A 111 -2.55 -0.50 -13.43
C SER A 111 -4.01 -0.86 -13.12
N PRO A 112 -4.34 -1.27 -11.87
CA PRO A 112 -5.74 -1.43 -11.46
C PRO A 112 -6.58 -0.15 -11.68
N MET A 113 -5.92 1.01 -11.71
CA MET A 113 -6.52 2.33 -11.92
C MET A 113 -6.47 2.80 -13.39
N GLY A 114 -6.24 1.91 -14.35
CA GLY A 114 -6.24 2.22 -15.79
C GLY A 114 -4.87 2.65 -16.31
N ALA A 115 -4.85 3.66 -17.18
CA ALA A 115 -3.60 4.16 -17.77
C ALA A 115 -2.70 4.73 -16.67
N ASP A 116 -1.42 4.35 -16.69
CA ASP A 116 -0.50 4.66 -15.60
C ASP A 116 0.92 4.95 -16.08
N LEU A 117 1.82 5.18 -15.12
CA LEU A 117 3.24 5.41 -15.30
C LEU A 117 4.00 4.16 -14.88
N VAL A 118 4.72 3.53 -15.81
CA VAL A 118 5.55 2.35 -15.50
C VAL A 118 6.90 2.83 -14.93
N PRO A 119 7.23 2.53 -13.65
CA PRO A 119 8.47 2.99 -13.02
C PRO A 119 9.63 2.07 -13.39
N ILE A 120 10.70 2.61 -13.97
CA ILE A 120 11.85 1.84 -14.47
C ILE A 120 13.15 2.47 -14.02
N GLU A 121 14.05 1.65 -13.48
CA GLU A 121 15.40 2.08 -13.12
C GLU A 121 16.32 2.00 -14.35
N GLY A 122 16.98 3.12 -14.68
CA GLY A 122 17.95 3.20 -15.78
C GLY A 122 17.34 3.59 -17.14
N ARG A 123 18.07 4.44 -17.87
CA ARG A 123 17.64 5.00 -19.16
C ARG A 123 17.52 3.94 -20.26
N GLU A 124 18.51 3.08 -20.39
CA GLU A 124 18.51 2.03 -21.42
C GLU A 124 17.33 1.08 -21.26
N ALA A 125 17.03 0.67 -20.02
CA ALA A 125 15.88 -0.18 -19.72
C ALA A 125 14.55 0.53 -20.02
N ALA A 126 14.40 1.80 -19.64
CA ALA A 126 13.19 2.56 -19.91
C ALA A 126 12.95 2.78 -21.41
N GLU A 127 14.01 3.06 -22.18
CA GLU A 127 13.92 3.19 -23.63
C GLU A 127 13.68 1.84 -24.31
N GLY A 128 14.22 0.74 -23.77
CA GLY A 128 13.90 -0.63 -24.19
C GLY A 128 12.43 -0.93 -24.01
N PHE A 129 11.92 -0.73 -22.80
CA PHE A 129 10.51 -0.88 -22.48
C PHE A 129 9.62 -0.06 -23.42
N ALA A 130 9.93 1.21 -23.64
CA ALA A 130 9.13 2.07 -24.50
C ALA A 130 9.12 1.63 -25.98
N ARG A 131 10.19 0.97 -26.46
CA ARG A 131 10.19 0.36 -27.80
C ARG A 131 9.27 -0.85 -27.87
N ASP A 132 9.27 -1.68 -26.83
CA ASP A 132 8.54 -2.95 -26.82
C ASP A 132 7.05 -2.78 -26.49
N HIS A 133 6.74 -1.84 -25.61
CA HIS A 133 5.39 -1.60 -25.05
C HIS A 133 4.77 -0.26 -25.48
N GLY A 134 5.52 0.54 -26.25
CA GLY A 134 5.13 1.89 -26.61
C GLY A 134 5.28 2.89 -25.45
N GLY A 135 4.89 4.14 -25.73
CA GLY A 135 4.90 5.23 -24.77
C GLY A 135 6.14 6.12 -24.83
N GLU A 136 6.19 7.07 -23.90
CA GLU A 136 7.23 8.09 -23.78
C GLU A 136 7.94 7.97 -22.42
N VAL A 137 9.28 8.03 -22.44
CA VAL A 137 10.11 8.04 -21.23
C VAL A 137 10.16 9.43 -20.62
N LEU A 138 9.72 9.54 -19.37
CA LEU A 138 9.72 10.77 -18.58
C LEU A 138 10.70 10.65 -17.42
N THR A 139 11.40 11.74 -17.14
CA THR A 139 12.10 11.93 -15.86
C THR A 139 11.09 12.24 -14.76
N ARG A 140 11.49 12.09 -13.49
CA ARG A 140 10.64 12.47 -12.36
C ARG A 140 10.11 13.91 -12.46
N GLY A 141 10.94 14.87 -12.88
CA GLY A 141 10.53 16.28 -13.04
C GLY A 141 9.48 16.52 -14.12
N GLN A 142 9.37 15.61 -15.10
CA GLN A 142 8.36 15.70 -16.17
C GLN A 142 7.00 15.12 -15.77
N VAL A 143 6.91 14.36 -14.67
CA VAL A 143 5.64 13.89 -14.10
C VAL A 143 4.93 15.06 -13.40
N THR A 144 4.23 15.86 -14.22
CA THR A 144 3.49 17.06 -13.82
C THR A 144 1.99 16.79 -13.66
N SER A 145 1.24 17.72 -13.08
CA SER A 145 -0.22 17.64 -12.99
C SER A 145 -0.88 17.47 -14.36
N ALA A 146 -0.37 18.12 -15.42
CA ALA A 146 -0.89 17.97 -16.77
C ALA A 146 -0.70 16.54 -17.31
N VAL A 147 0.48 15.95 -17.06
CA VAL A 147 0.75 14.54 -17.39
C VAL A 147 -0.20 13.62 -16.65
N LEU A 148 -0.39 13.84 -15.34
CA LEU A 148 -1.27 13.01 -14.50
C LEU A 148 -2.75 13.14 -14.86
N SER A 149 -3.21 14.33 -15.26
CA SER A 149 -4.61 14.56 -15.65
C SER A 149 -4.97 13.88 -16.96
N ALA A 150 -4.00 13.67 -17.84
CA ALA A 150 -4.20 13.01 -19.12
C ALA A 150 -3.90 11.49 -19.06
N LEU A 151 -3.92 10.92 -17.85
CA LEU A 151 -4.00 9.48 -17.60
C LEU A 151 -5.42 9.19 -17.12
N GLU A 152 -6.25 8.57 -17.96
CA GLU A 152 -7.60 8.14 -17.56
C GLU A 152 -7.52 7.01 -16.52
#